data_AF-A0A9P7EUL6-F1
#
_entry.id   AF-A0A9P7EUL6-F1
#
_cell.length_a   1.000
_cell.length_b   1.000
_cell.length_c   1.000
_cell.angle_alpha   90.00
_cell.angle_beta   90.00
_cell.angle_gamma   90.00
#
_symmetry.space_group_name_H-M   'P 1'
#
loop_
_entity.id
_entity.type
_entity.pdbx_description
1 polymer ?
#
loop_
_entity_poly.entity_id
_entity_poly.type
_entity_poly.pdbx_seq_one_letter_code
_entity_poly.pdbx_strand_id
1 'polypeptide(L)'
;MDTYFKMQCAREELQRLDIEIKRMVMYLRDEDLYLRECEKQLQTIHPALAYQVGVHHNNFAHFTEHHFRRLVSISKLHGFTGSLSPGVSSGESPGASGSAPAVCIPARLLVPVVPVITENVEDGIADLDDEEGAEVDGEEQSHILEDILQVTFDV
;
A
#
# COMPACT_ATOMS: atom_id res chain seq x y z
N MET A 1 -44.45 11.07 -5.46
CA MET A 1 -44.37 9.59 -5.35
C MET A 1 -42.93 9.07 -5.13
N ASP A 2 -41.89 9.90 -5.21
CA ASP A 2 -40.49 9.46 -5.15
C ASP A 2 -39.87 9.33 -3.74
N THR A 3 -40.40 10.07 -2.76
CA THR A 3 -39.80 10.18 -1.42
C THR A 3 -39.89 8.88 -0.61
N TYR A 4 -41.00 8.16 -0.74
CA TYR A 4 -41.22 6.89 -0.04
C TYR A 4 -40.19 5.83 -0.44
N PHE A 5 -39.98 5.61 -1.74
CA PHE A 5 -38.99 4.65 -2.22
C PHE A 5 -37.56 5.05 -1.87
N LYS A 6 -37.23 6.35 -1.94
CA LYS A 6 -35.91 6.85 -1.51
C LYS A 6 -35.65 6.58 -0.03
N MET A 7 -36.64 6.79 0.83
CA MET A 7 -36.54 6.45 2.26
C MET A 7 -36.37 4.94 2.49
N GLN A 8 -37.09 4.11 1.74
CA GLN A 8 -36.98 2.66 1.82
C GLN A 8 -35.58 2.17 1.39
N CYS A 9 -35.08 2.65 0.25
CA CYS A 9 -33.73 2.33 -0.22
C CYS A 9 -32.65 2.80 0.77
N ALA A 10 -32.82 3.99 1.37
CA ALA A 10 -31.87 4.47 2.37
C ALA A 10 -31.80 3.55 3.60
N ARG A 11 -32.93 2.98 4.02
CA ARG A 11 -32.98 2.03 5.14
C ARG A 11 -32.27 0.71 4.82
N GLU A 12 -32.46 0.19 3.61
CA GLU A 12 -31.77 -1.02 3.13
C GLU A 12 -30.26 -0.78 3.01
N GLU A 13 -29.89 0.39 2.48
CA GLU A 13 -28.48 0.78 2.35
C GLU A 13 -27.78 0.89 3.70
N LEU A 14 -28.45 1.45 4.73
CA LEU A 14 -27.90 1.48 6.09
C LEU A 14 -27.60 0.06 6.61
N GLN A 15 -28.51 -0.90 6.42
CA GLN A 15 -28.29 -2.29 6.83
C GLN A 15 -27.12 -2.93 6.07
N ARG A 16 -26.98 -2.63 4.77
CA ARG A 16 -25.85 -3.11 3.96
C ARG A 16 -24.53 -2.53 4.46
N LEU A 17 -24.49 -1.23 4.73
CA LEU A 17 -23.29 -0.53 5.21
C LEU A 17 -22.85 -1.03 6.59
N ASP A 18 -23.78 -1.37 7.49
CA ASP A 18 -23.43 -1.95 8.79
C ASP A 18 -22.68 -3.28 8.66
N ILE A 19 -23.02 -4.09 7.66
CA ILE A 19 -22.32 -5.34 7.35
C ILE A 19 -20.95 -5.02 6.72
N GLU A 20 -20.91 -4.06 5.79
CA GLU A 20 -19.70 -3.71 5.07
C GLU A 20 -18.63 -3.10 5.98
N ILE A 21 -19.02 -2.27 6.95
CA ILE A 21 -18.11 -1.73 7.98
C ILE A 21 -17.42 -2.87 8.74
N LYS A 22 -18.16 -3.92 9.13
CA LYS A 22 -17.59 -5.08 9.81
C LYS A 22 -16.63 -5.86 8.92
N ARG A 23 -16.97 -6.05 7.64
CA ARG A 23 -16.09 -6.71 6.67
C ARG A 23 -14.80 -5.91 6.46
N MET A 24 -14.91 -4.59 6.36
CA MET A 24 -13.77 -3.72 6.20
C MET A 24 -12.84 -3.78 7.41
N VAL A 25 -13.36 -3.71 8.64
CA VAL A 25 -12.54 -3.86 9.85
C VAL A 25 -11.86 -5.23 9.90
N MET A 26 -12.58 -6.30 9.55
CA MET A 26 -12.03 -7.65 9.48
C MET A 26 -10.89 -7.72 8.46
N TYR A 27 -11.11 -7.23 7.24
CA TYR A 27 -10.10 -7.21 6.19
C TYR A 27 -8.83 -6.47 6.61
N LEU A 28 -8.97 -5.24 7.16
CA LEU A 28 -7.81 -4.44 7.60
C LEU A 28 -6.98 -5.15 8.67
N ARG A 29 -7.65 -5.81 9.62
CA ARG A 29 -6.97 -6.58 10.68
C ARG A 29 -6.28 -7.82 10.09
N ASP A 30 -7.00 -8.57 9.27
CA ASP A 30 -6.53 -9.86 8.76
C ASP A 30 -5.36 -9.65 7.80
N GLU A 31 -5.38 -8.60 6.96
CA GLU A 31 -4.27 -8.22 6.08
C GLU A 31 -3.03 -7.78 6.87
N ASP A 32 -3.19 -6.99 7.94
CA ASP A 32 -2.07 -6.60 8.83
C ASP A 32 -1.39 -7.83 9.46
N LEU A 33 -2.19 -8.80 9.92
CA LEU A 33 -1.67 -10.06 10.47
C LEU A 33 -0.98 -10.91 9.39
N TYR A 34 -1.58 -10.99 8.20
CA TYR A 34 -1.04 -11.74 7.07
C TYR A 34 0.34 -11.19 6.65
N LEU A 35 0.48 -9.88 6.51
CA LEU A 35 1.74 -9.24 6.10
C LEU A 35 2.84 -9.42 7.15
N ARG A 36 2.51 -9.29 8.45
CA ARG A 36 3.48 -9.55 9.54
C ARG A 36 3.98 -10.99 9.55
N GLU A 37 3.09 -11.95 9.34
CA GLU A 37 3.50 -13.36 9.33
C GLU A 37 4.30 -13.69 8.05
N CYS A 38 3.98 -13.07 6.91
CA CYS A 38 4.81 -13.15 5.70
C CYS A 38 6.22 -12.63 5.94
N GLU A 39 6.36 -11.45 6.52
CA GLU A 39 7.65 -10.83 6.84
C GLU A 39 8.47 -11.75 7.76
N LYS A 40 7.85 -12.25 8.83
CA LYS A 40 8.50 -13.16 9.79
C LYS A 40 8.99 -14.46 9.13
N GLN A 41 8.19 -15.08 8.26
CA GLN A 41 8.61 -16.29 7.52
C GLN A 41 9.75 -15.98 6.54
N LEU A 42 9.70 -14.82 5.87
CA LEU A 42 10.70 -14.41 4.90
C LEU A 42 12.02 -13.98 5.53
N GLN A 43 12.00 -13.45 6.75
CA GLN A 43 13.19 -12.92 7.42
C GLN A 43 14.31 -13.95 7.49
N THR A 44 13.97 -15.24 7.67
CA THR A 44 14.94 -16.34 7.76
C THR A 44 15.34 -16.92 6.39
N ILE A 45 14.48 -16.79 5.37
CA ILE A 45 14.66 -17.46 4.07
C ILE A 45 15.26 -16.50 3.04
N HIS A 46 14.78 -15.27 2.97
CA HIS A 46 15.20 -14.27 1.99
C HIS A 46 15.00 -12.85 2.54
N PRO A 47 16.00 -12.32 3.29
CA PRO A 47 15.89 -11.03 3.99
C PRO A 47 15.54 -9.84 3.08
N ALA A 48 16.03 -9.82 1.84
CA ALA A 48 15.72 -8.74 0.91
C ALA A 48 14.24 -8.71 0.48
N LEU A 49 13.56 -9.86 0.49
CA LEU A 49 12.14 -9.96 0.16
C LEU A 49 11.30 -9.64 1.40
N ALA A 50 11.76 -10.05 2.59
CA ALA A 50 11.18 -9.61 3.85
C ALA A 50 11.17 -8.08 3.95
N TYR A 51 12.28 -7.42 3.60
CA TYR A 51 12.35 -5.97 3.54
C TYR A 51 11.30 -5.36 2.59
N GLN A 52 11.14 -5.91 1.39
CA GLN A 52 10.12 -5.45 0.44
C GLN A 52 8.69 -5.62 0.98
N VAL A 53 8.42 -6.74 1.65
CA VAL A 53 7.14 -6.97 2.33
C VAL A 53 6.94 -5.97 3.46
N GLY A 54 7.98 -5.66 4.24
CA GLY A 54 7.94 -4.64 5.29
C GLY A 54 7.66 -3.23 4.75
N VAL A 55 8.26 -2.86 3.61
CA VAL A 55 7.96 -1.58 2.93
C VAL A 55 6.49 -1.54 2.48
N HIS A 56 5.99 -2.62 1.86
CA HIS A 56 4.59 -2.73 1.48
C HIS A 56 3.65 -2.64 2.70
N HIS A 57 3.99 -3.33 3.78
CA HIS A 57 3.23 -3.31 5.03
C HIS A 57 3.19 -1.93 5.67
N ASN A 58 4.29 -1.19 5.67
CA ASN A 58 4.33 0.18 6.18
C ASN A 58 3.39 1.10 5.37
N ASN A 59 3.41 1.00 4.04
CA ASN A 59 2.47 1.73 3.19
C ASN A 59 1.02 1.35 3.52
N PHE A 60 0.71 0.07 3.65
CA PHE A 60 -0.61 -0.42 4.03
C PHE A 60 -1.05 0.11 5.41
N ALA A 61 -0.14 0.17 6.39
CA ALA A 61 -0.42 0.69 7.73
C ALA A 61 -0.85 2.16 7.70
N HIS A 62 -0.21 2.99 6.85
CA HIS A 62 -0.61 4.40 6.68
C HIS A 62 -2.05 4.53 6.16
N PHE A 63 -2.44 3.74 5.15
CA PHE A 63 -3.82 3.76 4.64
C PHE A 63 -4.82 3.21 5.66
N THR A 64 -4.43 2.13 6.35
CA THR A 64 -5.24 1.48 7.37
C THR A 64 -5.57 2.43 8.52
N GLU A 65 -4.59 3.21 8.99
CA GLU A 65 -4.80 4.23 10.01
C GLU A 65 -5.82 5.29 9.56
N HIS A 66 -5.71 5.78 8.32
CA HIS A 66 -6.69 6.71 7.76
C HIS A 66 -8.10 6.10 7.70
N HIS A 67 -8.22 4.84 7.27
CA HIS A 67 -9.50 4.13 7.25
C HIS A 67 -10.09 3.98 8.66
N PHE A 68 -9.29 3.61 9.66
CA PHE A 68 -9.75 3.50 11.04
C PHE A 68 -10.24 4.82 11.61
N ARG A 69 -9.53 5.94 11.37
CA ARG A 69 -9.99 7.27 11.79
C ARG A 69 -11.36 7.62 11.22
N ARG A 70 -11.57 7.28 9.94
CA ARG A 70 -12.85 7.53 9.26
C ARG A 70 -13.96 6.63 9.79
N LEU A 71 -13.68 5.35 10.04
CA LEU A 71 -14.62 4.42 10.67
C LEU A 71 -15.02 4.88 12.08
N VAL A 72 -14.07 5.35 12.89
CA VAL A 72 -14.33 5.93 14.22
C VAL A 72 -15.15 7.21 14.13
N SER A 73 -14.96 8.01 13.07
CA SER A 73 -15.77 9.20 12.83
C SER A 73 -17.21 8.83 12.45
N ILE A 74 -17.39 7.81 11.61
CA ILE A 74 -18.71 7.26 11.24
C ILE A 74 -19.43 6.70 12.47
N SER A 75 -18.74 5.98 13.35
CA SER A 75 -19.37 5.41 14.55
C SER A 75 -19.85 6.45 15.56
N LYS A 76 -19.44 7.71 15.41
CA LYS A 76 -19.89 8.84 16.25
C LYS A 76 -21.09 9.58 15.66
N LEU A 77 -21.52 9.25 14.44
CA LEU A 77 -22.67 9.89 13.81
C LEU A 77 -23.97 9.48 14.52
N HIS A 78 -24.90 10.44 14.63
CA HIS A 78 -26.23 10.16 15.15
C HIS A 78 -26.96 9.16 14.25
N GLY A 79 -27.52 8.10 14.84
CA GLY A 79 -28.22 7.05 14.11
C GLY A 79 -27.33 5.92 13.59
N PHE A 80 -26.05 5.88 13.95
CA PHE A 80 -25.19 4.73 13.68
C PHE A 80 -25.66 3.51 14.48
N THR A 81 -25.95 2.41 13.78
CA THR A 81 -26.39 1.12 14.36
C THR A 81 -25.37 0.00 14.20
N GLY A 82 -24.31 0.25 13.43
CA GLY A 82 -23.26 -0.73 13.16
C GLY A 82 -22.33 -0.98 14.35
N SER A 83 -21.27 -1.75 14.09
CA SER A 83 -20.23 -2.02 15.06
C SER A 83 -18.87 -2.04 14.37
N LEU A 84 -17.86 -1.50 15.07
CA LEU A 84 -16.45 -1.59 14.68
C LEU A 84 -15.77 -2.85 15.21
N SER A 85 -16.52 -3.77 15.83
CA SER A 85 -16.00 -5.08 16.19
C SER A 85 -15.64 -5.85 14.91
N PRO A 86 -14.42 -6.40 14.81
CA PRO A 86 -14.05 -7.21 13.66
C PRO A 86 -15.03 -8.38 13.44
N GLY A 87 -15.33 -8.68 12.18
CA GLY A 87 -16.01 -9.91 11.80
C GLY A 87 -15.17 -11.17 12.07
N VAL A 88 -15.80 -12.33 11.89
CA VAL A 88 -15.16 -13.64 11.91
C VAL A 88 -15.04 -14.13 10.47
N SER A 89 -13.82 -14.43 10.03
CA SER A 89 -13.58 -15.04 8.72
C SER A 89 -14.10 -16.48 8.71
N SER A 90 -15.00 -16.82 7.79
CA SER A 90 -15.61 -18.17 7.75
C SER A 90 -14.75 -19.23 7.06
N GLY A 91 -13.54 -18.91 6.58
CA GLY A 91 -12.68 -19.85 5.87
C GLY A 91 -11.20 -19.61 6.12
N GLU A 92 -10.48 -20.70 6.37
CA GLU A 92 -9.01 -20.76 6.51
C GLU A 92 -8.35 -21.33 5.24
N SER A 93 -9.13 -21.60 4.19
CA SER A 93 -8.63 -22.13 2.92
C SER A 93 -7.50 -21.25 2.37
N PRO A 94 -6.49 -21.81 1.68
CA PRO A 94 -5.42 -21.02 1.08
C PRO A 94 -5.98 -19.85 0.25
N GLY A 95 -5.59 -18.62 0.61
CA GLY A 95 -6.07 -17.40 -0.04
C GLY A 95 -7.34 -16.77 0.56
N ALA A 96 -7.94 -17.36 1.59
CA ALA A 96 -8.97 -16.68 2.38
C ALA A 96 -8.34 -15.64 3.33
N SER A 97 -9.08 -14.58 3.66
CA SER A 97 -8.57 -13.47 4.49
C SER A 97 -8.00 -13.93 5.84
N GLY A 98 -8.58 -14.95 6.47
CA GLY A 98 -8.10 -15.50 7.73
C GLY A 98 -7.04 -16.60 7.60
N SER A 99 -6.57 -16.91 6.39
CA SER A 99 -5.61 -17.99 6.17
C SER A 99 -4.19 -17.57 6.56
N ALA A 100 -3.45 -18.48 7.19
CA ALA A 100 -2.03 -18.25 7.45
C ALA A 100 -1.24 -18.21 6.13
N PRO A 101 -0.29 -17.28 5.97
CA PRO A 101 0.53 -17.26 4.77
C PRO A 101 1.39 -18.51 4.69
N ALA A 102 1.40 -19.12 3.50
CA ALA A 102 2.34 -20.17 3.13
C ALA A 102 3.31 -19.59 2.11
N VAL A 103 4.34 -18.88 2.59
CA VAL A 103 5.25 -18.16 1.69
C VAL A 103 6.06 -19.14 0.85
N CYS A 104 5.98 -18.99 -0.47
CA CYS A 104 6.75 -19.78 -1.43
C CYS A 104 7.64 -18.85 -2.25
N ILE A 105 8.96 -19.04 -2.17
CA ILE A 105 9.93 -18.26 -2.92
C ILE A 105 10.26 -19.00 -4.22
N PRO A 106 10.02 -18.39 -5.40
CA PRO A 106 10.42 -18.97 -6.67
C PRO A 106 11.94 -19.22 -6.68
N ALA A 107 12.36 -20.39 -7.15
CA ALA A 107 13.78 -20.80 -7.16
C ALA A 107 14.72 -19.78 -7.82
N ARG A 108 14.24 -19.01 -8.80
CA ARG A 108 14.99 -17.91 -9.46
C ARG A 108 15.46 -16.79 -8.51
N LEU A 109 14.81 -16.63 -7.36
CA LEU A 109 15.17 -15.62 -6.35
C LEU A 109 16.14 -16.16 -5.28
N LEU A 110 16.40 -17.46 -5.26
CA LEU A 110 17.32 -18.10 -4.31
C LEU A 110 18.77 -18.16 -4.82
N VAL A 111 19.08 -17.51 -5.93
CA VAL A 111 20.44 -17.50 -6.50
C VAL A 111 21.39 -16.83 -5.50
N PRO A 112 22.51 -17.47 -5.12
CA PRO A 112 23.49 -16.85 -4.25
C PRO A 112 24.06 -15.62 -4.96
N VAL A 113 23.95 -14.44 -4.33
CA VAL A 113 24.69 -13.25 -4.77
C VAL A 113 26.17 -13.56 -4.56
N VAL A 114 26.89 -13.87 -5.64
CA VAL A 114 28.35 -13.93 -5.62
C VAL A 114 28.84 -12.49 -5.47
N PRO A 115 29.69 -12.18 -4.49
CA PRO A 115 30.24 -10.83 -4.37
C PRO A 115 31.10 -10.57 -5.61
N VAL A 116 30.67 -9.62 -6.44
CA VAL A 116 31.53 -9.07 -7.50
C VAL A 116 32.65 -8.32 -6.79
N ILE A 117 33.83 -8.93 -6.76
CA ILE A 117 35.06 -8.23 -6.38
C ILE A 117 35.36 -7.27 -7.54
N THR A 118 35.12 -5.97 -7.32
CA THR A 118 35.62 -4.92 -8.21
C THR A 118 37.13 -4.83 -8.00
N GLU A 119 37.89 -5.54 -8.83
CA GLU A 119 39.33 -5.30 -8.93
C GLU A 119 39.58 -3.91 -9.54
N ASN A 120 40.41 -3.14 -8.85
CA ASN A 120 40.81 -1.78 -9.20
C ASN A 120 41.41 -1.72 -10.61
N VAL A 121 40.84 -0.92 -11.49
CA VAL A 121 41.54 -0.46 -12.72
C VAL A 121 41.98 0.98 -12.46
N GLU A 122 43.23 1.12 -11.99
CA GLU A 122 43.96 2.37 -12.11
C GLU A 122 44.67 2.42 -13.46
N ASP A 123 44.56 3.59 -14.08
CA ASP A 123 45.55 4.29 -14.91
C ASP A 123 45.23 4.43 -16.41
N GLY A 124 45.28 5.69 -16.84
CA GLY A 124 44.97 6.16 -18.18
C GLY A 124 44.36 7.56 -18.23
N ILE A 125 45.01 8.55 -17.61
CA ILE A 125 44.74 9.96 -17.90
C ILE A 125 45.21 10.23 -19.33
N ALA A 126 44.29 10.59 -20.22
CA ALA A 126 44.61 11.21 -21.50
C ALA A 126 43.81 12.52 -21.61
N ASP A 127 44.55 13.62 -21.55
CA ASP A 127 44.07 15.00 -21.66
C ASP A 127 43.40 15.28 -23.02
N LEU A 128 42.21 15.87 -22.93
CA LEU A 128 41.66 17.05 -23.61
C LEU A 128 41.99 17.31 -25.10
N ASP A 129 40.93 17.45 -25.91
CA ASP A 129 40.79 18.62 -26.79
C ASP A 129 39.30 18.96 -27.01
N ASP A 130 39.02 20.26 -26.90
CA ASP A 130 37.72 20.94 -26.88
C ASP A 130 36.93 20.85 -28.19
N GLU A 131 35.59 20.82 -28.12
CA GLU A 131 34.74 21.63 -29.03
C GLU A 131 33.27 21.79 -28.52
N GLU A 132 32.94 23.04 -28.20
CA GLU A 132 31.65 23.74 -28.33
C GLU A 132 30.36 23.21 -27.64
N GLY A 133 30.09 23.76 -26.46
CA GLY A 133 29.00 24.72 -26.26
C GLY A 133 27.57 24.35 -26.67
N ALA A 134 26.82 23.77 -25.74
CA ALA A 134 25.40 24.11 -25.57
C ALA A 134 25.06 24.06 -24.08
N GLU A 135 24.95 25.23 -23.45
CA GLU A 135 24.35 25.37 -22.13
C GLU A 135 22.87 24.95 -22.25
N VAL A 136 22.55 23.75 -21.79
CA VAL A 136 21.15 23.34 -21.59
C VAL A 136 20.73 23.92 -20.25
N ASP A 137 20.11 25.08 -20.37
CA ASP A 137 19.43 25.84 -19.33
C ASP A 137 18.63 24.92 -18.37
N GLY A 138 18.97 24.98 -17.09
CA GLY A 138 18.40 24.16 -16.02
C GLY A 138 17.09 24.68 -15.47
N GLU A 139 16.45 25.66 -16.12
CA GLU A 139 15.32 26.39 -15.54
C GLU A 139 13.94 25.89 -15.99
N GLU A 140 13.82 25.10 -17.07
CA GLU A 140 12.51 24.66 -17.59
C GLU A 140 11.86 23.47 -16.86
N GLN A 141 12.58 22.72 -16.01
CA GLN A 141 11.95 21.63 -15.24
C GLN A 141 11.21 22.10 -13.97
N SER A 142 11.37 23.37 -13.58
CA SER A 142 10.69 23.93 -12.40
C SER A 142 9.24 24.35 -12.68
N HIS A 143 8.95 24.83 -13.89
CA HIS A 143 7.63 25.35 -14.25
C HIS A 143 6.55 24.27 -14.42
N ILE A 144 6.93 23.04 -14.79
CA ILE A 144 5.98 21.94 -14.97
C ILE A 144 5.38 21.49 -13.63
N LEU A 145 6.17 21.54 -12.55
CA LEU A 145 5.69 21.20 -11.20
C LEU A 145 4.77 22.29 -10.61
N GLU A 146 5.02 23.55 -10.94
CA GLU A 146 4.21 24.68 -10.46
C GLU A 146 2.83 24.73 -11.15
N ASP A 147 2.76 24.46 -12.47
CA ASP A 147 1.50 24.39 -13.21
C ASP A 147 0.60 23.21 -12.75
N ILE A 148 1.20 22.08 -12.35
CA ILE A 148 0.43 20.92 -11.84
C ILE A 148 -0.19 21.25 -10.47
N LEU A 149 0.49 22.03 -9.63
CA LEU A 149 -0.04 22.43 -8.32
C LEU A 149 -1.15 23.47 -8.45
N GLN A 150 -1.06 24.39 -9.42
CA GLN A 150 -2.06 25.46 -9.63
C GLN A 150 -3.43 24.91 -10.08
N VAL A 151 -3.45 23.81 -10.86
CA VAL A 151 -4.70 23.20 -11.37
C VAL A 151 -5.52 22.50 -10.27
N THR A 152 -4.90 22.17 -9.12
CA THR A 152 -5.58 21.44 -8.04
C THR A 152 -6.34 22.32 -7.05
N PHE A 153 -6.31 23.65 -7.21
CA PHE A 153 -6.97 24.59 -6.31
C PHE A 153 -8.25 25.25 -6.85
N ASP A 154 -8.68 24.95 -8.07
CA ASP A 154 -9.96 25.40 -8.62
C ASP A 154 -10.83 24.25 -9.13
N VAL A 155 -11.40 23.43 -8.22
CA VAL A 155 -12.74 22.81 -8.32
C VAL A 155 -13.31 22.55 -6.93
#